data_AF-A0A2K3LYV0-F1
#
_entry.id   AF-A0A2K3LYV0-F1
#
_cell.length_a   1.000
_cell.length_b   1.000
_cell.length_c   1.000
_cell.angle_alpha   90.00
_cell.angle_beta   90.00
_cell.angle_gamma   90.00
#
_symmetry.space_group_name_H-M   'P 1'
#
loop_
_entity.id
_entity.type
_entity.pdbx_description
1 polymer ?
#
loop_
_entity_poly.entity_id
_entity_poly.type
_entity_poly.pdbx_seq_one_letter_code
_entity_poly.pdbx_strand_id
1 'polypeptide(L)'
;MVIHVRWLPPSGNFVKLNTDGAHKDRVSARCGGVIRDSQGEWLGGFAKGVGSCSAFVVELWGVFERLKYAKSLGFMAIELNINSSVVVQVIKTDRLKRSVDMTLVRNI
;
A
#
# COMPACT_ATOMS: atom_id res chain seq x y z
N MET A 1 16.46 26.22 -8.80
CA MET A 1 16.89 24.81 -8.95
C MET A 1 15.63 23.97 -9.15
N VAL A 2 15.47 23.33 -10.30
CA VAL A 2 14.31 22.46 -10.59
C VAL A 2 14.77 21.02 -10.40
N ILE A 3 14.08 20.26 -9.57
CA ILE A 3 14.35 18.83 -9.38
C ILE A 3 13.41 18.08 -10.31
N HIS A 4 13.96 17.35 -11.27
CA HIS A 4 13.16 16.49 -12.15
C HIS A 4 12.87 15.18 -11.40
N VAL A 5 11.66 15.07 -10.85
CA VAL A 5 11.18 13.85 -10.19
C VAL A 5 10.47 13.00 -11.22
N ARG A 6 11.05 11.84 -11.58
CA ARG A 6 10.41 10.84 -12.43
C ARG A 6 10.08 9.59 -11.61
N TRP A 7 8.93 8.99 -11.89
CA TRP A 7 8.65 7.64 -11.43
C TRP A 7 9.61 6.66 -12.13
N LEU A 8 10.16 5.71 -11.38
CA LEU A 8 11.04 4.67 -11.91
C LEU A 8 10.35 3.31 -11.78
N PRO A 9 10.28 2.50 -12.86
CA PRO A 9 9.77 1.15 -12.77
C PRO A 9 10.65 0.28 -11.86
N PRO A 10 10.09 -0.77 -11.26
CA PRO A 10 10.86 -1.76 -10.51
C PRO A 10 11.77 -2.56 -11.48
N SER A 11 12.81 -3.21 -10.96
CA SER A 11 13.72 -4.03 -11.78
C SER A 11 13.29 -5.51 -11.83
N GLY A 12 13.70 -6.21 -12.89
CA GLY A 12 13.52 -7.66 -13.00
C GLY A 12 12.04 -8.08 -13.05
N ASN A 13 11.69 -9.07 -12.23
CA ASN A 13 10.36 -9.66 -12.12
C ASN A 13 9.48 -9.00 -11.03
N PHE A 14 9.90 -7.84 -10.52
CA PHE A 14 9.14 -7.12 -9.51
C PHE A 14 8.00 -6.33 -10.14
N VAL A 15 6.91 -6.22 -9.40
CA VAL A 15 5.84 -5.25 -9.67
C VAL A 15 5.86 -4.14 -8.62
N LYS A 16 5.55 -2.91 -9.02
CA LYS A 16 5.53 -1.74 -8.14
C LYS A 16 4.09 -1.37 -7.81
N LEU A 17 3.83 -1.31 -6.50
CA LEU A 17 2.52 -1.06 -5.93
C LEU A 17 2.48 0.34 -5.34
N ASN A 18 1.74 1.25 -5.98
CA ASN A 18 1.51 2.60 -5.46
C ASN A 18 0.11 2.66 -4.83
N THR A 19 0.00 3.31 -3.68
CA THR A 19 -1.27 3.52 -2.96
C THR A 19 -1.54 4.99 -2.76
N ASP A 20 -2.82 5.35 -2.78
CA ASP A 20 -3.31 6.64 -2.36
C ASP A 20 -4.50 6.47 -1.41
N GLY A 21 -4.50 7.27 -0.34
CA GLY A 21 -5.53 7.30 0.68
C GLY A 21 -6.34 8.59 0.55
N ALA A 22 -7.65 8.47 0.39
CA ALA A 22 -8.55 9.61 0.34
C ALA A 22 -9.45 9.63 1.58
N HIS A 23 -9.53 10.77 2.25
CA HIS A 23 -10.34 10.97 3.45
C HIS A 23 -11.24 12.18 3.26
N LYS A 24 -12.57 11.97 3.32
CA LYS A 24 -13.58 13.03 3.29
C LYS A 24 -14.41 12.96 4.56
N ASP A 25 -14.31 14.00 5.39
CA ASP A 25 -14.95 14.12 6.70
C ASP A 25 -14.63 12.97 7.66
N ARG A 26 -15.18 12.97 8.88
CA ARG A 26 -14.85 11.94 9.90
C ARG A 26 -15.38 10.53 9.59
N VAL A 27 -16.09 10.34 8.47
CA VAL A 27 -16.92 9.14 8.24
C VAL A 27 -16.49 8.35 7.00
N SER A 28 -15.76 8.96 6.07
CA SER A 28 -15.50 8.37 4.76
C SER A 28 -14.03 8.36 4.40
N ALA A 29 -13.36 7.28 4.79
CA ALA A 29 -12.05 6.95 4.28
C ALA A 29 -12.10 5.88 3.18
N ARG A 30 -11.28 6.09 2.16
CA ARG A 30 -11.09 5.18 1.03
C ARG A 30 -9.60 5.01 0.79
N CYS A 31 -9.20 3.84 0.32
CA CYS A 31 -7.87 3.62 -0.22
C CYS A 31 -7.99 3.09 -1.65
N GLY A 32 -6.98 3.36 -2.45
CA GLY A 32 -6.84 2.79 -3.78
C GLY A 32 -5.38 2.63 -4.14
N GLY A 33 -5.14 1.96 -5.25
CA GLY A 33 -3.77 1.79 -5.71
C GLY A 33 -3.70 1.19 -7.09
N VAL A 34 -2.50 1.28 -7.66
CA VAL A 34 -2.17 0.77 -8.99
C VAL A 34 -0.98 -0.17 -8.92
N ILE A 35 -1.00 -1.19 -9.76
CA ILE A 35 0.10 -2.13 -9.96
C ILE A 35 0.70 -1.85 -11.34
N ARG A 36 2.02 -1.71 -11.40
CA ARG A 36 2.77 -1.60 -12.65
C ARG A 36 3.92 -2.59 -12.68
N ASP A 37 4.25 -3.11 -13.85
CA ASP A 37 5.40 -4.00 -14.04
C ASP A 37 6.72 -3.24 -14.20
N SER A 38 7.79 -3.99 -14.48
CA SER A 38 9.15 -3.45 -14.71
C SER A 38 9.33 -2.71 -16.03
N GLN A 39 8.38 -2.81 -16.96
CA GLN A 39 8.32 -1.96 -18.15
C GLN A 39 7.50 -0.68 -17.91
N GLY A 40 6.85 -0.58 -16.75
CA GLY A 40 5.97 0.53 -16.40
C GLY A 40 4.54 0.35 -16.89
N GLU A 41 4.21 -0.81 -17.45
CA GLU A 41 2.88 -1.12 -17.96
C GLU A 41 1.88 -1.27 -16.82
N TRP A 42 0.65 -0.82 -17.04
CA TRP A 42 -0.41 -0.93 -16.06
C TRP A 42 -0.97 -2.34 -16.02
N LEU A 43 -0.86 -2.99 -14.86
CA LEU A 43 -1.32 -4.37 -14.65
C LEU A 43 -2.70 -4.44 -13.99
N GLY A 44 -3.16 -3.33 -13.39
CA GLY A 44 -4.43 -3.28 -12.69
C GLY A 44 -4.46 -2.27 -11.55
N GLY A 45 -5.61 -2.14 -10.91
CA GLY A 45 -5.80 -1.28 -9.75
C GLY A 45 -6.95 -1.73 -8.88
N PHE A 46 -7.01 -1.17 -7.67
CA PHE A 46 -8.09 -1.43 -6.72
C PHE A 46 -8.57 -0.12 -6.09
N ALA A 47 -9.80 -0.15 -5.61
CA ALA A 47 -10.36 0.89 -4.75
C ALA A 47 -11.22 0.23 -3.67
N LYS A 48 -11.10 0.68 -2.44
CA LYS A 48 -11.83 0.15 -1.29
C LYS A 48 -12.33 1.27 -0.39
N GLY A 49 -13.62 1.19 -0.05
CA GLY A 49 -14.18 1.94 1.07
C GLY A 49 -13.76 1.29 2.39
N VAL A 50 -13.09 2.04 3.25
CA VAL A 50 -12.66 1.58 4.58
C VAL A 50 -13.63 2.04 5.66
N GLY A 51 -14.38 3.12 5.43
CA GLY A 51 -15.35 3.67 6.36
C GLY A 51 -14.73 4.69 7.31
N SER A 52 -15.22 4.77 8.55
CA SER A 52 -14.71 5.69 9.57
C SER A 52 -13.51 5.08 10.28
N CYS A 53 -12.29 5.48 9.90
CA CYS A 53 -11.07 5.04 10.57
C CYS A 53 -9.96 6.10 10.48
N SER A 54 -8.91 5.94 11.28
CA SER A 54 -7.76 6.85 11.25
C SER A 54 -6.96 6.68 9.96
N ALA A 55 -6.26 7.74 9.53
CA ALA A 55 -5.38 7.69 8.37
C ALA A 55 -4.37 6.52 8.43
N PHE A 56 -3.87 6.21 9.62
CA PHE A 56 -3.00 5.05 9.85
C PHE A 56 -3.68 3.71 9.48
N VAL A 57 -4.94 3.51 9.87
CA VAL A 57 -5.70 2.29 9.55
C VAL A 57 -6.03 2.20 8.06
N VAL A 58 -6.34 3.33 7.41
CA VAL A 58 -6.57 3.40 5.96
C VAL A 58 -5.34 2.96 5.19
N GLU A 59 -4.17 3.46 5.56
CA GLU A 59 -2.91 3.10 4.93
C GLU A 59 -2.60 1.61 5.11
N LEU A 60 -2.83 1.03 6.31
CA LEU A 60 -2.69 -0.41 6.51
C LEU A 60 -3.65 -1.23 5.64
N TRP A 61 -4.90 -0.79 5.48
CA TRP A 61 -5.84 -1.44 4.55
C TRP A 61 -5.37 -1.33 3.11
N GLY A 62 -4.84 -0.18 2.71
CA GLY A 62 -4.19 -0.01 1.42
C GLY A 62 -3.05 -1.01 1.21
N VAL A 63 -2.23 -1.25 2.24
CA VAL A 63 -1.16 -2.27 2.20
C VAL A 63 -1.69 -3.68 2.06
N PHE A 64 -2.70 -4.05 2.84
CA PHE A 64 -3.27 -5.39 2.80
C PHE A 64 -3.93 -5.70 1.46
N GLU A 65 -4.79 -4.81 0.96
CA GLU A 65 -5.55 -5.03 -0.27
C GLU A 65 -4.64 -5.15 -1.50
N ARG A 66 -3.58 -4.34 -1.57
CA ARG A 66 -2.66 -4.41 -2.72
C ARG A 66 -1.81 -5.68 -2.71
N LEU A 67 -1.37 -6.15 -1.54
CA LEU A 67 -0.62 -7.42 -1.45
C LEU A 67 -1.52 -8.58 -1.83
N LYS A 68 -2.77 -8.57 -1.36
CA LYS A 68 -3.81 -9.54 -1.76
C LYS A 68 -4.04 -9.50 -3.27
N TYR A 69 -4.14 -8.31 -3.85
CA TYR A 69 -4.37 -8.14 -5.28
C TYR A 69 -3.16 -8.59 -6.12
N ALA A 70 -1.95 -8.19 -5.78
CA ALA A 70 -0.72 -8.65 -6.45
C ALA A 70 -0.59 -10.18 -6.40
N LYS A 71 -0.89 -10.80 -5.25
CA LYS A 71 -0.92 -12.25 -5.10
C LYS A 71 -2.00 -12.90 -5.98
N SER A 72 -3.19 -12.29 -6.09
CA SER A 72 -4.26 -12.79 -6.96
C SER A 72 -3.89 -12.75 -8.46
N LEU A 73 -2.98 -11.85 -8.84
CA LEU A 73 -2.40 -11.76 -10.19
C LEU A 73 -1.17 -12.68 -10.37
N GLY A 74 -0.78 -13.44 -9.34
CA GLY A 74 0.37 -14.37 -9.39
C GLY A 74 1.73 -13.74 -9.12
N PHE A 75 1.80 -12.47 -8.70
CA PHE A 75 3.06 -11.81 -8.41
C PHE A 75 3.53 -12.08 -6.97
N MET A 76 4.77 -12.56 -6.84
CA MET A 76 5.42 -12.86 -5.57
C MET A 76 6.59 -11.90 -5.24
N ALA A 77 7.13 -11.21 -6.24
CA ALA A 77 8.17 -10.19 -6.08
C ALA A 77 7.54 -8.80 -6.21
N ILE A 78 7.52 -8.05 -5.11
CA ILE A 78 6.79 -6.77 -5.01
C ILE A 78 7.69 -5.70 -4.43
N GLU A 79 7.76 -4.55 -5.11
CA GLU A 79 8.31 -3.31 -4.56
C GLU A 79 7.16 -2.47 -4.01
N LEU A 80 7.20 -2.24 -2.70
CA LEU A 80 6.09 -1.76 -1.93
C LEU A 80 6.31 -0.31 -1.48
N ASN A 81 5.67 0.67 -2.13
CA ASN A 81 5.80 2.08 -1.77
C ASN A 81 4.74 2.49 -0.75
N ILE A 82 5.16 2.94 0.43
CA ILE A 82 4.28 3.39 1.52
C ILE A 82 4.62 4.84 1.83
N ASN A 83 3.63 5.73 1.79
CA ASN A 83 3.75 7.16 2.10
C ASN A 83 3.75 7.47 3.61
N SER A 84 3.51 6.45 4.46
CA SER A 84 3.43 6.58 5.92
C SER A 84 4.62 5.89 6.60
N SER A 85 5.53 6.71 7.15
CA SER A 85 6.70 6.22 7.90
C SER A 85 6.31 5.36 9.11
N VAL A 86 5.19 5.67 9.77
CA VAL A 86 4.65 4.89 10.89
C VAL A 86 4.23 3.50 10.42
N VAL A 87 3.53 3.39 9.29
CA VAL A 87 3.13 2.10 8.71
C VAL A 87 4.37 1.29 8.29
N VAL A 88 5.36 1.94 7.67
CA VAL A 88 6.65 1.30 7.34
C VAL A 88 7.31 0.73 8.60
N GLN A 89 7.34 1.50 9.69
CA GLN A 89 7.96 1.07 10.94
C GLN A 89 7.23 -0.12 11.57
N VAL A 90 5.89 -0.10 11.56
CA VAL A 90 5.05 -1.21 12.07
C VAL A 90 5.23 -2.49 11.26
N ILE A 91 5.32 -2.39 9.94
CA ILE A 91 5.53 -3.56 9.08
C ILE A 91 6.95 -4.14 9.27
N LYS A 92 7.97 -3.27 9.38
CA LYS A 92 9.36 -3.68 9.58
C LYS A 92 9.66 -4.21 10.98
N THR A 93 8.92 -3.76 12.00
CA THR A 93 9.25 -4.02 13.42
C THR A 93 8.22 -4.93 14.08
N ASP A 94 8.63 -6.15 14.42
CA ASP A 94 7.76 -7.16 15.05
C ASP A 94 7.23 -6.75 16.43
N ARG A 95 7.95 -5.86 17.15
CA ARG A 95 7.58 -5.42 18.51
C ARG A 95 6.29 -4.60 18.58
N LEU A 96 5.98 -3.79 17.57
CA LEU A 96 4.76 -2.94 17.54
C LEU A 96 3.50 -3.74 17.17
N LYS A 97 3.66 -4.95 16.61
CA LYS A 97 2.54 -5.86 16.29
C LYS A 97 1.86 -6.43 17.54
N ARG A 98 2.53 -6.36 18.70
CA ARG A 98 2.06 -6.91 19.99
C ARG A 98 1.38 -5.87 20.89
N SER A 99 1.71 -4.59 20.75
CA SER A 99 1.22 -3.52 21.64
C SER A 99 -0.07 -2.87 21.18
N VAL A 100 -0.48 -3.07 19.92
CA VAL A 100 -1.75 -2.58 19.38
C VAL A 100 -2.51 -3.77 18.81
N ASP A 101 -3.78 -3.94 19.17
CA ASP A 101 -4.63 -4.99 18.58
C ASP A 101 -4.87 -4.67 17.10
N MET A 102 -3.97 -5.20 16.27
CA MET A 102 -3.90 -4.94 14.84
C MET A 102 -4.03 -6.26 14.10
N THR A 103 -5.22 -6.86 14.15
CA THR A 103 -5.54 -8.11 13.44
C THR A 103 -5.14 -8.04 11.96
N LEU A 104 -5.23 -6.86 11.34
CA LEU A 104 -4.80 -6.63 9.96
C LEU A 104 -3.28 -6.77 9.73
N VAL A 105 -2.45 -6.28 10.65
CA VAL A 105 -0.97 -6.36 10.53
C VAL A 105 -0.47 -7.79 10.64
N ARG A 106 -1.22 -8.68 11.31
CA ARG A 106 -0.89 -10.12 11.36
C ARG A 106 -1.16 -10.84 10.02
N ASN A 107 -1.93 -10.22 9.14
CA ASN A 107 -2.30 -10.76 7.82
C ASN A 107 -1.52 -10.09 6.67
N ILE A 108 -0.58 -9.19 6.98
CA ILE A 108 0.37 -8.55 6.05
C ILE A 108 1.72 -9.23 6.20
#